data_AF-A0A6I3T4D2-F1
#
_entry.id   AF-A0A6I3T4D2-F1
#
_cell.length_a   1.000
_cell.length_b   1.000
_cell.length_c   1.000
_cell.angle_alpha   90.00
_cell.angle_beta   90.00
_cell.angle_gamma   90.00
#
_symmetry.space_group_name_H-M   'P 1'
#
loop_
_entity.id
_entity.type
_entity.pdbx_description
1 polymer ?
#
loop_
_entity_poly.entity_id
_entity_poly.type
_entity_poly.pdbx_seq_one_letter_code
_entity_poly.pdbx_strand_id
1 'polypeptide(L)'
;MDDTMLTKLVSETQVDALRVIIMAESREEEARKRGRTWTKGVVPFFAQKLIAAAKDNMSKDEVEMHAANAAMAAWLCDSIYDGVTAEAFTRSDIVFTLLPNGAVKYDRVRVSKV
;
A
#
# COMPACT_ATOMS: atom_id res chain seq x y z
N MET A 1 -17.29 21.95 16.93
CA MET A 1 -15.86 22.07 16.59
C MET A 1 -15.65 21.17 15.40
N ASP A 2 -15.62 21.75 14.20
CA ASP A 2 -15.30 21.03 12.97
C ASP A 2 -13.79 20.80 12.96
N ASP A 3 -13.39 19.66 13.49
CA ASP A 3 -12.04 19.13 13.31
C ASP A 3 -12.02 18.41 11.95
N THR A 4 -12.15 19.19 10.88
CA THR A 4 -11.89 18.68 9.53
C THR A 4 -10.39 18.42 9.48
N MET A 5 -9.99 17.22 9.90
CA MET A 5 -8.63 16.70 9.76
C MET A 5 -8.23 16.88 8.30
N LEU A 6 -7.48 17.95 8.01
CA LEU A 6 -6.99 18.24 6.68
C LEU A 6 -6.00 17.13 6.34
N THR A 7 -6.46 16.14 5.57
CA THR A 7 -5.58 15.13 4.98
C THR A 7 -4.57 15.86 4.11
N LYS A 8 -3.31 15.86 4.53
CA LYS A 8 -2.20 16.44 3.78
C LYS A 8 -1.51 15.35 2.97
N LEU A 9 -1.42 15.53 1.66
CA LEU A 9 -0.57 14.70 0.81
C LEU A 9 0.90 14.95 1.20
N VAL A 10 1.59 13.88 1.62
CA VAL A 10 3.01 13.93 2.01
C VAL A 10 3.91 13.50 0.85
N SER A 11 3.49 12.49 0.09
CA SER A 11 4.23 11.98 -1.06
C SER A 11 3.29 11.22 -1.98
N GLU A 12 3.62 11.24 -3.26
CA GLU A 12 2.98 10.48 -4.32
C GLU A 12 4.09 9.90 -5.20
N THR A 13 3.96 8.64 -5.58
CA THR A 13 4.87 7.99 -6.52
C THR A 13 4.15 6.91 -7.31
N GLN A 14 4.62 6.66 -8.53
CA GLN A 14 4.11 5.61 -9.37
C GLN A 14 4.89 4.32 -9.14
N VAL A 15 4.16 3.21 -9.07
CA VAL A 15 4.72 1.86 -8.98
C VAL A 15 4.29 1.06 -10.20
N ASP A 16 5.22 0.27 -10.75
CA ASP A 16 4.90 -0.70 -11.78
C ASP A 16 4.08 -1.84 -11.16
N ALA A 17 2.75 -1.74 -11.31
CA ALA A 17 1.81 -2.69 -10.74
C ALA A 17 2.01 -4.12 -11.27
N LEU A 18 2.38 -4.29 -12.55
CA LEU A 18 2.63 -5.63 -13.12
C LEU A 18 3.87 -6.25 -12.50
N ARG A 19 4.96 -5.47 -12.38
CA ARG A 19 6.17 -5.93 -11.70
C ARG A 19 5.91 -6.28 -10.24
N VAL A 20 5.10 -5.49 -9.53
CA VAL A 20 4.68 -5.77 -8.15
C VAL A 20 3.93 -7.10 -8.05
N ILE A 21 2.96 -7.33 -8.94
CA ILE A 21 2.15 -8.57 -8.97
C ILE A 21 3.04 -9.79 -9.22
N ILE A 22 3.94 -9.73 -10.21
CA ILE A 22 4.88 -10.81 -10.53
C ILE A 22 5.79 -11.11 -9.33
N MET A 23 6.34 -10.06 -8.70
CA MET A 23 7.21 -10.23 -7.54
C MET A 23 6.46 -10.83 -6.34
N ALA A 24 5.17 -10.61 -6.23
CA ALA A 24 4.34 -11.11 -5.14
C ALA A 24 4.12 -12.62 -5.19
N GLU A 25 4.19 -13.25 -6.37
CA GLU A 25 3.94 -14.69 -6.55
C GLU A 25 4.81 -15.54 -5.62
N SER A 26 6.09 -15.19 -5.48
CA SER A 26 7.05 -15.87 -4.59
C SER A 26 6.73 -15.74 -3.08
N ARG A 27 5.78 -14.88 -2.71
CA ARG A 27 5.39 -14.57 -1.32
C ARG A 27 3.97 -15.05 -1.00
N GLU A 28 3.23 -15.53 -1.99
CA GLU A 28 1.83 -15.93 -1.82
C GLU A 28 1.68 -17.10 -0.85
N GLU A 29 2.51 -18.13 -0.97
CA GLU A 29 2.46 -19.31 -0.10
C GLU A 29 2.64 -18.93 1.37
N GLU A 30 3.65 -18.13 1.68
CA GLU A 30 3.90 -17.67 3.04
C GLU A 30 2.76 -16.77 3.56
N ALA A 31 2.22 -15.90 2.72
CA ALA A 31 1.07 -15.06 3.08
C ALA A 31 -0.18 -15.90 3.40
N ARG A 32 -0.45 -16.98 2.64
CA ARG A 32 -1.53 -17.93 2.92
C ARG A 32 -1.29 -18.70 4.21
N LYS A 33 -0.06 -19.19 4.42
CA LYS A 33 0.35 -19.95 5.61
C LYS A 33 0.22 -19.13 6.90
N ARG A 34 0.59 -17.85 6.86
CA ARG A 34 0.51 -16.94 8.01
C ARG A 34 -0.92 -16.44 8.30
N GLY A 35 -1.78 -16.46 7.29
CA GLY A 35 -3.19 -16.12 7.42
C GLY A 35 -3.50 -14.62 7.38
N ARG A 36 -4.81 -14.32 7.26
CA ARG A 36 -5.34 -12.98 6.96
C ARG A 36 -4.85 -11.90 7.92
N THR A 37 -4.89 -12.14 9.23
CA THR A 37 -4.52 -11.14 10.24
C THR A 37 -3.07 -10.71 10.09
N TRP A 38 -2.17 -11.66 9.84
CA TRP A 38 -0.76 -11.37 9.62
C TRP A 38 -0.58 -10.56 8.33
N THR A 39 -1.14 -11.02 7.20
CA THR A 39 -1.01 -10.31 5.91
C THR A 39 -1.59 -8.90 5.96
N LYS A 40 -2.75 -8.70 6.61
CA LYS A 40 -3.33 -7.38 6.84
C LYS A 40 -2.41 -6.47 7.66
N GLY A 41 -1.66 -7.00 8.61
CA GLY A 41 -0.68 -6.24 9.41
C GLY A 41 0.58 -5.84 8.64
N VAL A 42 0.93 -6.57 7.57
CA VAL A 42 2.10 -6.24 6.73
C VAL A 42 1.86 -4.97 5.90
N VAL A 43 0.61 -4.69 5.51
CA VAL A 43 0.24 -3.48 4.76
C VAL A 43 0.61 -2.19 5.51
N PRO A 44 0.09 -1.93 6.74
CA PRO A 44 0.46 -0.72 7.48
C PRO A 44 1.94 -0.70 7.88
N PHE A 45 2.59 -1.86 8.07
CA PHE A 45 4.04 -1.90 8.34
C PHE A 45 4.87 -1.30 7.20
N PHE A 46 4.63 -1.70 5.95
CA PHE A 46 5.35 -1.12 4.81
C PHE A 46 4.90 0.31 4.48
N ALA A 47 3.62 0.62 4.68
CA ALA A 47 3.14 1.99 4.52
C ALA A 47 3.82 2.97 5.50
N GLN A 48 4.08 2.57 6.75
CA GLN A 48 4.84 3.39 7.70
C GLN A 48 6.28 3.65 7.21
N LYS A 49 6.93 2.65 6.59
CA LYS A 49 8.27 2.84 6.00
C LYS A 49 8.25 3.84 4.85
N LEU A 50 7.25 3.76 3.98
CA LEU A 50 7.05 4.72 2.90
C LEU A 50 6.84 6.14 3.46
N ILE A 51 5.97 6.29 4.45
CA ILE A 51 5.70 7.59 5.10
C ILE A 51 6.97 8.16 5.74
N ALA A 52 7.77 7.31 6.41
CA ALA A 52 9.04 7.73 7.00
C ALA A 52 10.03 8.19 5.93
N ALA A 53 10.25 7.39 4.88
CA ALA A 53 11.14 7.75 3.78
C ALA A 53 10.74 9.08 3.11
N ALA A 54 9.44 9.30 2.92
CA ALA A 54 8.91 10.55 2.39
C ALA A 54 9.14 11.75 3.33
N LYS A 55 8.95 11.58 4.64
CA LYS A 55 9.15 12.66 5.63
C LYS A 55 10.61 13.02 5.82
N ASP A 56 11.49 12.02 5.76
CA ASP A 56 12.93 12.17 6.00
C ASP A 56 13.69 12.63 4.74
N ASN A 57 12.98 12.95 3.65
CA ASN A 57 13.55 13.32 2.35
C ASN A 57 14.62 12.32 1.87
N MET A 58 14.33 11.02 2.03
CA MET A 58 15.15 9.96 1.48
C MET A 58 15.21 10.04 -0.05
N SER A 59 16.15 9.30 -0.65
CA SER A 59 16.30 9.28 -2.10
C SER A 59 15.02 8.78 -2.79
N LYS A 60 14.84 9.19 -4.06
CA LYS A 60 13.72 8.73 -4.88
C LYS A 60 13.67 7.19 -4.94
N ASP A 61 14.82 6.55 -5.10
CA ASP A 61 14.94 5.09 -5.16
C ASP A 61 14.47 4.41 -3.85
N GLU A 62 14.77 5.01 -2.69
CA GLU A 62 14.29 4.51 -1.40
C GLU A 62 12.78 4.66 -1.24
N VAL A 63 12.22 5.80 -1.64
CA VAL A 63 10.76 6.04 -1.65
C VAL A 63 10.06 5.04 -2.58
N GLU A 64 10.57 4.85 -3.80
CA GLU A 64 10.03 3.88 -4.77
C GLU A 64 10.12 2.44 -4.26
N MET A 65 11.25 2.05 -3.64
CA MET A 65 11.40 0.74 -3.02
C MET A 65 10.35 0.51 -1.92
N HIS A 66 10.13 1.49 -1.04
CA HIS A 66 9.14 1.37 0.02
C HIS A 66 7.71 1.38 -0.52
N ALA A 67 7.43 2.15 -1.57
CA ALA A 67 6.14 2.15 -2.25
C ALA A 67 5.84 0.80 -2.90
N ALA A 68 6.81 0.20 -3.61
CA ALA A 68 6.67 -1.11 -4.22
C ALA A 68 6.41 -2.21 -3.17
N ASN A 69 7.09 -2.14 -2.02
CA ASN A 69 6.84 -3.09 -0.92
C ASN A 69 5.45 -2.92 -0.30
N ALA A 70 4.98 -1.68 -0.12
CA ALA A 70 3.64 -1.40 0.39
C ALA A 70 2.55 -1.86 -0.59
N ALA A 71 2.74 -1.58 -1.89
CA ALA A 71 1.83 -2.02 -2.95
C ALA A 71 1.79 -3.56 -3.06
N MET A 72 2.92 -4.24 -2.92
CA MET A 72 2.99 -5.70 -2.92
C MET A 72 2.26 -6.31 -1.72
N ALA A 73 2.42 -5.74 -0.53
CA ALA A 73 1.69 -6.18 0.66
C ALA A 73 0.18 -5.99 0.49
N ALA A 74 -0.23 -4.86 -0.07
CA ALA A 74 -1.62 -4.56 -0.39
C ALA A 74 -2.19 -5.58 -1.40
N TRP A 75 -1.47 -5.83 -2.50
CA TRP A 75 -1.85 -6.82 -3.50
C TRP A 75 -2.04 -8.22 -2.90
N LEU A 76 -1.07 -8.71 -2.11
CA LEU A 76 -1.17 -10.01 -1.46
C LEU A 76 -2.39 -10.09 -0.54
N CYS A 77 -2.66 -9.05 0.25
CA CYS A 77 -3.83 -9.02 1.11
C CYS A 77 -5.13 -9.07 0.27
N ASP A 78 -5.23 -8.20 -0.71
CA ASP A 78 -6.43 -7.97 -1.50
C ASP A 78 -6.79 -9.17 -2.38
N SER A 79 -5.80 -9.75 -3.06
CA SER A 79 -5.99 -10.88 -3.97
C SER A 79 -6.32 -12.17 -3.24
N ILE A 80 -5.59 -12.49 -2.17
CA ILE A 80 -5.74 -13.74 -1.41
C ILE A 80 -7.07 -13.75 -0.66
N TYR A 81 -7.43 -12.61 -0.07
CA TYR A 81 -8.45 -12.58 0.97
C TYR A 81 -9.72 -11.81 0.59
N ASP A 82 -9.63 -10.86 -0.34
CA ASP A 82 -10.77 -10.01 -0.72
C ASP A 82 -11.19 -10.21 -2.20
N GLY A 83 -10.59 -11.19 -2.89
CA GLY A 83 -10.98 -11.63 -4.24
C GLY A 83 -10.63 -10.64 -5.34
N VAL A 84 -9.67 -9.76 -5.10
CA VAL A 84 -9.31 -8.69 -6.04
C VAL A 84 -8.46 -9.23 -7.18
N THR A 85 -8.90 -8.97 -8.41
CA THR A 85 -8.17 -9.40 -9.61
C THR A 85 -7.01 -8.46 -9.92
N ALA A 86 -6.01 -8.98 -10.65
CA ALA A 86 -4.88 -8.18 -11.13
C ALA A 86 -5.36 -6.95 -11.92
N GLU A 87 -6.34 -7.14 -12.80
CA GLU A 87 -6.95 -6.08 -13.62
C GLU A 87 -7.66 -5.00 -12.78
N ALA A 88 -8.29 -5.38 -11.66
CA ALA A 88 -8.88 -4.41 -10.75
C ALA A 88 -7.80 -3.64 -9.98
N PHE A 89 -6.75 -4.33 -9.54
CA PHE A 89 -5.65 -3.74 -8.79
C PHE A 89 -4.83 -2.75 -9.62
N THR A 90 -4.49 -3.09 -10.87
CA THR A 90 -3.71 -2.22 -11.78
C THR A 90 -4.44 -0.93 -12.18
N ARG A 91 -5.75 -0.85 -11.96
CA ARG A 91 -6.58 0.34 -12.20
C ARG A 91 -6.98 1.07 -10.92
N SER A 92 -6.24 0.84 -9.84
CA SER A 92 -6.51 1.47 -8.55
C SER A 92 -5.32 2.28 -8.08
N ASP A 93 -5.60 3.38 -7.40
CA ASP A 93 -4.62 4.02 -6.53
C ASP A 93 -4.67 3.38 -5.15
N ILE A 94 -3.51 3.32 -4.51
CA ILE A 94 -3.33 2.81 -3.16
C ILE A 94 -3.01 4.01 -2.28
N VAL A 95 -3.93 4.33 -1.38
CA VAL A 95 -3.84 5.50 -0.51
C VAL A 95 -3.57 5.04 0.91
N PHE A 96 -2.51 5.57 1.52
CA PHE A 96 -2.19 5.37 2.92
C PHE A 96 -2.41 6.68 3.69
N THR A 97 -3.27 6.63 4.70
CA THR A 97 -3.52 7.77 5.58
C THR A 97 -2.98 7.49 6.98
N LEU A 98 -2.04 8.31 7.45
CA LEU A 98 -1.60 8.27 8.83
C LEU A 98 -2.63 9.00 9.70
N LEU A 99 -3.30 8.26 10.57
CA LEU A 99 -4.28 8.80 11.51
C LEU A 99 -3.58 9.47 12.71
N PRO A 100 -4.26 10.38 13.45
CA PRO A 100 -3.68 11.07 14.60
C PRO A 100 -3.16 10.15 15.71
N ASN A 101 -3.74 8.96 15.84
CA ASN A 101 -3.31 7.94 16.80
C ASN A 101 -2.10 7.10 16.33
N GLY A 102 -1.50 7.44 15.18
CA GLY A 102 -0.37 6.72 14.59
C GLY A 102 -0.75 5.48 13.79
N ALA A 103 -2.04 5.11 13.74
CA ALA A 103 -2.50 4.01 12.89
C ALA A 103 -2.44 4.42 11.41
N VAL A 104 -2.17 3.45 10.54
CA VAL A 104 -2.25 3.67 9.10
C VAL A 104 -3.51 3.03 8.56
N LYS A 105 -4.35 3.85 7.93
CA LYS A 105 -5.47 3.40 7.12
C LYS A 105 -4.99 3.13 5.70
N TYR A 106 -5.39 2.00 5.14
CA TYR A 106 -5.18 1.63 3.74
C TYR A 106 -6.53 1.70 3.02
N ASP A 107 -6.58 2.45 1.92
CA ASP A 107 -7.70 2.51 1.00
C ASP A 107 -7.22 2.17 -0.43
N ARG A 108 -7.96 1.30 -1.12
CA ARG A 108 -7.82 1.09 -2.56
C ARG A 108 -8.94 1.84 -3.27
N VAL A 109 -8.60 2.87 -4.01
CA VAL A 109 -9.58 3.69 -4.75
C VAL A 109 -9.43 3.42 -6.24
N ARG A 110 -10.55 3.28 -6.95
CA ARG A 110 -10.49 3.15 -8.41
C ARG A 110 -10.01 4.46 -9.01
N VAL A 111 -9.09 4.39 -9.96
CA VAL A 111 -8.73 5.56 -10.77
C VAL A 111 -9.98 5.99 -11.52
N SER A 112 -10.54 7.13 -11.13
CA SER A 112 -11.63 7.73 -11.89
C SER A 112 -11.01 8.33 -13.15
N LYS A 113 -11.47 7.91 -14.34
CA LYS A 113 -11.07 8.57 -15.59
C LYS A 113 -11.41 10.06 -15.47
N VAL A 114 -10.40 10.92 -15.54
CA VAL A 114 -10.56 12.31 -15.97
C VAL A 114 -10.83 12.30 -17.47
#